data_AF-A0A0C2F919-F1
#
_entry.id   AF-A0A0C2F919-F1
#
_cell.length_a   1.000
_cell.length_b   1.000
_cell.length_c   1.000
_cell.angle_alpha   90.00
_cell.angle_beta   90.00
_cell.angle_gamma   90.00
#
_symmetry.space_group_name_H-M   'P 1'
#
loop_
_entity.id
_entity.type
_entity.pdbx_description
1 polymer ?
#
loop_
_entity_poly.entity_id
_entity_poly.type
_entity_poly.pdbx_seq_one_letter_code
_entity_poly.pdbx_strand_id
1 'polypeptide(L)' 'MTVGSLVYRNVTRRFSTLFLAACFGAFAMNFAFDGLTDAYWDKVNAGKQWKDIKAKLQE' A
#
# COMPACT_ATOMS: atom_id res chain seq x y z
N MET A 1 14.20 -4.02 26.21
CA MET A 1 14.43 -3.28 24.94
C MET A 1 13.07 -2.91 24.37
N THR A 2 12.88 -1.66 23.93
CA THR A 2 11.58 -1.21 23.36
C THR A 2 11.61 -1.28 21.84
N VAL A 3 10.45 -1.38 21.20
CA VAL A 3 10.34 -1.36 19.73
C VAL A 3 10.97 -0.08 19.15
N GLY A 4 10.74 1.07 19.78
CA GLY A 4 11.38 2.33 19.37
C GLY A 4 12.91 2.27 19.42
N SER A 5 13.49 1.64 20.44
CA SER A 5 14.95 1.48 20.52
C SER A 5 15.53 0.57 19.42
N LEU A 6 14.76 -0.42 18.97
CA LEU A 6 15.15 -1.30 17.86
C LEU A 6 15.09 -0.58 16.51
N VAL A 7 14.01 0.17 16.26
CA VAL A 7 13.85 0.97 15.03
C VAL A 7 14.92 2.05 14.95
N TYR A 8 15.17 2.75 16.06
CA TYR A 8 16.21 3.76 16.12
C TYR A 8 17.58 3.17 15.78
N ARG A 9 17.98 2.10 16.48
CA ARG A 9 19.31 1.52 16.31
C ARG A 9 19.57 0.97 14.90
N ASN A 10 18.57 0.35 14.28
CA ASN A 10 18.76 -0.38 13.02
C ASN A 10 18.39 0.41 11.77
N VAL A 11 17.45 1.36 11.86
CA VAL A 11 16.90 2.05 10.69
C VAL A 11 17.21 3.54 10.73
N THR A 12 16.86 4.25 11.80
CA THR A 12 16.87 5.72 11.78
C THR A 12 18.18 6.36 12.27
N ARG A 13 19.06 5.60 12.94
CA ARG A 13 20.33 6.11 13.48
C ARG A 13 21.33 6.59 12.43
N ARG A 14 21.32 6.01 11.22
CA ARG A 14 22.19 6.44 10.11
C ARG A 14 21.35 7.02 8.99
N PHE A 15 21.80 8.14 8.42
CA PHE A 15 21.05 8.81 7.36
C PHE A 15 20.88 7.93 6.12
N SER A 16 21.89 7.16 5.73
CA SER A 16 21.80 6.26 4.56
C SER A 16 20.72 5.17 4.72
N THR A 17 20.63 4.56 5.90
CA THR A 17 19.61 3.54 6.20
C THR A 17 18.23 4.16 6.34
N LEU A 18 18.14 5.36 6.93
CA LEU A 18 16.91 6.13 7.01
C LEU A 18 16.38 6.50 5.63
N PHE A 19 17.25 7.03 4.76
CA PHE A 19 16.92 7.44 3.41
C PHE A 19 16.44 6.25 2.58
N LEU A 20 17.17 5.13 2.62
CA LEU A 20 16.76 3.90 1.95
C LEU A 20 15.39 3.40 2.44
N ALA A 21 15.19 3.36 3.75
CA ALA A 21 13.93 2.92 4.35
C ALA A 21 12.76 3.85 3.98
N ALA A 22 13.00 5.17 3.91
CA ALA A 22 12.00 6.14 3.51
C ALA A 22 11.62 6.01 2.02
N CYS A 23 12.61 5.89 1.13
CA CYS A 23 12.34 5.68 -0.29
C CYS A 23 11.59 4.37 -0.53
N PHE A 24 12.08 3.26 0.01
CA PHE A 24 11.40 1.97 -0.12
C PHE A 24 10.01 1.99 0.51
N GLY A 25 9.88 2.59 1.70
CA GLY A 25 8.61 2.74 2.40
C GLY A 25 7.59 3.52 1.57
N ALA A 26 8.01 4.58 0.88
CA ALA A 26 7.12 5.35 0.01
C ALA A 26 6.57 4.50 -1.16
N PHE A 27 7.43 3.74 -1.85
CA PHE A 27 6.99 2.87 -2.95
C PHE A 27 6.10 1.73 -2.45
N ALA A 28 6.51 1.06 -1.37
CA ALA A 28 5.74 -0.04 -0.79
C ALA A 28 4.38 0.45 -0.29
N MET A 29 4.34 1.62 0.35
CA MET A 29 3.09 2.23 0.82
C MET A 29 2.19 2.61 -0.36
N ASN A 30 2.73 3.23 -1.41
CA ASN A 30 1.92 3.59 -2.58
C ASN A 30 1.27 2.35 -3.21
N PHE A 31 2.07 1.32 -3.50
CA PHE A 31 1.57 0.07 -4.09
C PHE A 31 0.52 -0.61 -3.21
N ALA A 32 0.79 -0.74 -1.91
CA ALA A 32 -0.13 -1.39 -0.99
C ALA A 32 -1.41 -0.56 -0.78
N PHE A 33 -1.27 0.76 -0.66
CA PHE A 33 -2.40 1.66 -0.43
C PHE A 33 -3.32 1.64 -1.64
N ASP A 34 -2.80 1.88 -2.85
CA ASP A 34 -3.56 1.86 -4.10
C ASP A 34 -4.36 0.56 -4.24
N GLY A 35 -3.69 -0.60 -4.11
CA GLY A 35 -4.33 -1.91 -4.23
C GLY A 35 -5.40 -2.16 -3.16
N LEU A 36 -5.18 -1.73 -1.92
CA LEU A 36 -6.17 -1.85 -0.85
C LEU A 36 -7.37 -0.93 -1.08
N THR A 37 -7.14 0.32 -1.49
CA THR A 37 -8.21 1.27 -1.77
C THR A 37 -9.04 0.84 -2.97
N ASP A 38 -8.42 0.34 -4.03
CA ASP A 38 -9.11 -0.20 -5.19
C ASP A 38 -9.97 -1.41 -4.81
N ALA A 39 -9.41 -2.37 -4.07
CA ALA A 39 -10.17 -3.54 -3.61
C ALA A 39 -11.35 -3.14 -2.71
N TYR A 40 -11.16 -2.15 -1.84
CA TYR A 40 -12.23 -1.61 -1.01
C TYR A 40 -13.31 -0.94 -1.87
N TRP A 41 -12.92 -0.11 -2.83
CA TRP A 41 -13.83 0.58 -3.74
C TRP A 41 -14.64 -0.41 -4.60
N ASP A 42 -13.99 -1.48 -5.06
CA ASP A 42 -14.58 -2.59 -5.81
C ASP A 42 -15.64 -3.31 -5.01
N LYS A 43 -15.35 -3.60 -3.75
CA LYS A 43 -16.31 -4.25 -2.87
C LYS A 43 -17.52 -3.37 -2.59
N VAL A 44 -17.31 -2.07 -2.35
CA VAL A 44 -18.40 -1.14 -2.02
C VAL A 44 -19.28 -0.85 -3.24
N ASN A 45 -18.70 -0.81 -4.44
CA ASN A 45 -19.41 -0.47 -5.67
C ASN A 45 -19.67 -1.67 -6.59
N ALA A 46 -19.61 -2.89 -6.04
CA ALA A 46 -19.82 -4.11 -6.79
C ALA A 46 -21.13 -4.08 -7.58
N GLY A 47 -21.07 -4.43 -8.86
CA GLY A 47 -22.21 -4.47 -9.77
C GLY A 47 -22.60 -3.11 -10.37
N LYS A 48 -21.98 -2.01 -9.92
CA LYS A 48 -22.15 -0.67 -10.52
C LYS A 48 -20.98 -0.27 -11.40
N GLN A 49 -19.82 -0.90 -11.22
CA GLN A 49 -18.64 -0.55 -11.97
C GLN A 49 -18.73 -1.03 -13.41
N TRP A 50 -18.11 -0.28 -14.33
CA TRP A 50 -18.10 -0.65 -15.73
C TRP A 50 -17.52 -2.05 -15.96
N LYS A 51 -16.48 -2.44 -15.21
CA LYS A 51 -15.90 -3.79 -15.31
C LYS A 51 -16.90 -4.90 -14.97
N ASP A 52 -17.81 -4.66 -14.02
CA ASP A 52 -18.84 -5.61 -13.63
C ASP A 52 -19.98 -5.66 -14.65
N ILE A 53 -20.37 -4.49 -15.18
CA ILE A 53 -21.42 -4.38 -16.20
C ILE A 53 -20.96 -5.01 -17.52
N LYS A 54 -19.73 -4.68 -17.95
CA LYS A 54 -19.12 -5.24 -19.16
C LYS A 54 -19.00 -6.75 -19.09
N ALA A 55 -18.63 -7.32 -17.94
CA ALA A 55 -18.59 -8.77 -17.76
C ALA A 55 -19.94 -9.44 -18.07
N LYS A 56 -21.06 -8.83 -17.64
CA LYS A 56 -22.42 -9.31 -17.95
C LYS A 56 -22.85 -9.12 -19.40
N LEU A 57 -22.28 -8.15 -20.12
CA LEU A 57 -22.61 -7.86 -21.52
C LEU A 57 -21.80 -8.71 -22.51
N GLN A 58 -20.69 -9.29 -22.06
CA GLN A 58 -19.82 -10.14 -22.87
C GLN A 58 -20.05 -11.63 -22.65
N GLU A 59 -20.87 -12.02 -21.66
CA GLU A 59 -21.52 -13.34 -21.60
C GLU A 59 -22.64 -13.43 -22.64
#